data_AF-A0AAV5X6T9-F1
#
_entry.id   AF-A0AAV5X6T9-F1
#
_cell.length_a   1.000
_cell.length_b   1.000
_cell.length_c   1.000
_cell.angle_alpha   90.00
_cell.angle_beta   90.00
_cell.angle_gamma   90.00
#
_symmetry.space_group_name_H-M   'P 1'
#
loop_
_entity.id
_entity.type
_entity.pdbx_description
1 polymer ?
#
loop_
_entity_poly.entity_id
_entity_poly.type
_entity_poly.pdbx_seq_one_letter_code
_entity_poly.pdbx_strand_id
1 'polypeptide(L)'
;MGLTLTTHDTGFADPDPRTIAKVLAALDGGRHVLATLGGSELTYVQASGSVQAGFDLEYQEGSLDRHYRSRAAAIPLEQVTEVFQQYARGDESWRHQLEWEHVPYLPKTVPWFSTWIGYIIVLLIVIALVWIWRGR
;
A
#
# COMPACT_ATOMS: atom_id res chain seq x y z
N MET A 1 -14.93 -10.53 11.33
CA MET A 1 -14.87 -9.26 10.57
C MET A 1 -15.02 -9.62 9.11
N GLY A 2 -15.89 -8.94 8.37
CA GLY A 2 -16.08 -9.19 6.93
C GLY A 2 -14.90 -8.67 6.12
N LEU A 3 -14.67 -9.24 4.94
CA LEU A 3 -13.69 -8.74 3.99
C LEU A 3 -14.23 -7.52 3.26
N THR A 4 -13.36 -6.57 2.94
CA THR A 4 -13.70 -5.41 2.11
C THR A 4 -12.73 -5.34 0.95
N LEU A 5 -13.26 -5.20 -0.27
CA LEU A 5 -12.49 -4.87 -1.46
C LEU A 5 -12.54 -3.36 -1.68
N THR A 6 -11.39 -2.72 -1.66
CA THR A 6 -11.27 -1.27 -1.77
C THR A 6 -10.41 -0.91 -2.98
N THR A 7 -10.87 0.04 -3.78
CA THR A 7 -10.10 0.74 -4.80
C THR A 7 -9.88 2.19 -4.36
N HIS A 8 -9.24 3.02 -5.19
CA HIS A 8 -9.01 4.43 -4.86
C HIS A 8 -10.29 5.18 -4.43
N ASP A 9 -11.41 4.93 -5.12
CA ASP A 9 -12.65 5.72 -4.96
C ASP A 9 -13.82 4.91 -4.40
N THR A 10 -13.70 3.59 -4.23
CA THR A 10 -14.86 2.73 -3.92
C THR A 10 -14.48 1.58 -3.00
N GLY A 11 -15.40 1.23 -2.08
CA GLY A 11 -15.30 0.06 -1.20
C GLY A 11 -16.50 -0.86 -1.35
N PHE A 12 -16.26 -2.16 -1.39
CA PHE A 12 -17.26 -3.22 -1.49
C PHE A 12 -17.13 -4.13 -0.28
N ALA A 13 -18.13 -4.12 0.60
CA ALA A 13 -18.19 -5.04 1.74
C ALA A 13 -18.65 -6.43 1.30
N ASP A 14 -17.99 -7.47 1.80
CA ASP A 14 -18.23 -8.88 1.47
C ASP A 14 -18.39 -9.14 -0.05
N PRO A 15 -17.35 -8.81 -0.84
CA PRO A 15 -17.44 -8.78 -2.30
C PRO A 15 -17.60 -10.20 -2.86
N ASP A 16 -18.62 -10.42 -3.67
CA ASP A 16 -18.80 -11.68 -4.39
C ASP A 16 -17.70 -11.89 -5.47
N PRO A 17 -17.47 -13.13 -5.93
CA PRO A 17 -16.43 -13.43 -6.92
C PRO A 17 -16.54 -12.65 -8.24
N ARG A 18 -17.74 -12.26 -8.66
CA ARG A 18 -17.98 -11.49 -9.89
C ARG A 18 -17.60 -10.04 -9.69
N THR A 19 -17.90 -9.48 -8.52
CA THR A 19 -17.47 -8.13 -8.11
C THR A 19 -15.95 -8.04 -8.09
N ILE A 20 -15.28 -9.02 -7.47
CA ILE A 20 -13.81 -9.11 -7.46
C ILE A 20 -13.25 -9.09 -8.89
N ALA A 21 -13.73 -10.00 -9.76
CA ALA A 21 -13.25 -10.10 -11.14
C ALA A 21 -13.48 -8.79 -11.93
N LYS A 22 -14.66 -8.18 -11.77
CA LYS A 22 -15.01 -6.93 -12.44
C LYS A 22 -14.11 -5.76 -12.01
N VAL A 23 -13.84 -5.66 -10.70
CA VAL A 23 -12.99 -4.59 -10.15
C VAL A 23 -11.56 -4.74 -10.64
N LEU A 24 -11.00 -5.96 -10.58
CA LEU A 24 -9.64 -6.22 -11.07
C LEU A 24 -9.51 -5.98 -12.57
N ALA A 25 -10.53 -6.36 -13.36
CA ALA A 25 -10.57 -6.12 -14.80
C ALA A 25 -10.68 -4.62 -15.16
N ALA A 26 -11.17 -3.78 -14.24
CA ALA A 26 -11.32 -2.35 -14.43
C ALA A 26 -10.04 -1.56 -14.10
N LEU A 27 -9.00 -2.23 -13.56
CA LEU A 27 -7.72 -1.59 -13.27
C LEU A 27 -7.00 -1.24 -14.58
N ASP A 28 -6.87 0.06 -14.82
CA ASP A 28 -6.31 0.65 -16.05
C ASP A 28 -4.87 1.17 -15.86
N GLY A 29 -4.36 1.18 -14.63
CA GLY A 29 -3.04 1.73 -14.31
C GLY A 29 -2.95 3.26 -14.37
N GLY A 30 -4.07 3.93 -14.64
CA GLY A 30 -4.20 5.39 -14.64
C GLY A 30 -4.82 5.88 -13.34
N ARG A 31 -6.16 6.00 -13.32
CA ARG A 31 -6.89 6.38 -12.09
C ARG A 31 -7.13 5.18 -11.17
N HIS A 32 -7.21 3.98 -11.75
CA HIS A 32 -7.48 2.75 -11.01
C HIS A 32 -6.21 1.89 -11.06
N VAL A 33 -5.25 2.24 -10.20
CA VAL A 33 -3.95 1.56 -10.14
C VAL A 33 -3.94 0.42 -9.13
N LEU A 34 -4.90 0.42 -8.20
CA LEU A 34 -4.84 -0.40 -6.98
C LEU A 34 -6.20 -1.01 -6.64
N ALA A 35 -6.18 -2.28 -6.23
CA ALA A 35 -7.27 -2.92 -5.53
C ALA A 35 -6.74 -3.71 -4.33
N THR A 36 -7.36 -3.52 -3.16
CA THR A 36 -6.96 -4.14 -1.90
C THR A 36 -8.14 -4.90 -1.32
N LEU A 37 -7.97 -6.19 -1.06
CA LEU A 37 -8.95 -7.05 -0.39
C LEU A 37 -8.43 -7.41 0.99
N GLY A 38 -9.10 -7.00 2.06
CA GLY A 38 -8.64 -7.26 3.42
C GLY A 38 -9.73 -7.13 4.47
N GLY A 39 -9.47 -7.74 5.63
CA GLY A 39 -10.32 -7.61 6.82
C GLY A 39 -9.84 -6.54 7.81
N SER A 40 -8.63 -6.03 7.62
CA SER A 40 -8.02 -4.95 8.40
C SER A 40 -6.92 -4.26 7.59
N GLU A 41 -6.47 -3.09 8.04
CA GLU A 41 -5.33 -2.40 7.44
C GLU A 41 -4.03 -3.20 7.50
N LEU A 42 -3.92 -4.17 8.41
CA LEU A 42 -2.71 -4.97 8.57
C LEU A 42 -2.80 -6.36 7.95
N THR A 43 -3.98 -6.78 7.47
CA THR A 43 -4.20 -8.11 6.91
C THR A 43 -4.99 -8.00 5.62
N TYR A 44 -4.29 -8.07 4.49
CA TYR A 44 -4.84 -7.84 3.15
C TYR A 44 -4.02 -8.55 2.07
N VAL A 45 -4.65 -8.74 0.90
CA VAL A 45 -4.01 -8.96 -0.39
C VAL A 45 -4.31 -7.76 -1.30
N GLN A 46 -3.34 -7.34 -2.10
CA GLN A 46 -3.41 -6.14 -2.90
C GLN A 46 -2.82 -6.41 -4.27
N ALA A 47 -3.49 -5.90 -5.32
CA ALA A 47 -3.00 -5.91 -6.68
C ALA A 47 -2.75 -4.46 -7.11
N SER A 48 -1.60 -4.22 -7.72
CA SER A 48 -1.27 -2.97 -8.38
C SER A 48 -0.90 -3.22 -9.85
N GLY A 49 -1.35 -2.36 -10.75
CA GLY A 49 -1.05 -2.48 -12.18
C GLY A 49 -2.29 -2.37 -13.05
N SER A 50 -2.28 -3.03 -14.20
CA SER A 50 -3.39 -2.98 -15.15
C SER A 50 -3.50 -4.24 -15.98
N VAL A 51 -4.66 -4.46 -16.60
CA VAL A 51 -4.87 -5.60 -17.51
C VAL A 51 -3.89 -5.58 -18.69
N GLN A 52 -3.42 -4.41 -19.12
CA GLN A 52 -2.53 -4.26 -20.27
C GLN A 52 -1.05 -4.48 -19.90
N ALA A 53 -0.62 -4.01 -18.73
CA ALA A 53 0.76 -4.11 -18.26
C ALA A 53 1.02 -5.37 -17.42
N GLY A 54 -0.04 -6.05 -16.99
CA GLY A 54 -0.01 -7.06 -15.95
C GLY A 54 -0.01 -6.44 -14.55
N PHE A 55 -0.02 -7.31 -13.55
CA PHE A 55 -0.16 -6.93 -12.15
C PHE A 55 1.04 -7.36 -11.32
N ASP A 56 1.33 -6.58 -10.28
CA ASP A 56 2.13 -6.99 -9.14
C ASP A 56 1.19 -7.24 -7.96
N LEU A 57 1.47 -8.28 -7.19
CA LEU A 57 0.70 -8.66 -6.02
C LEU A 57 1.50 -8.42 -4.74
N GLU A 58 0.81 -7.96 -3.71
CA GLU A 58 1.37 -7.81 -2.38
C GLU A 58 0.38 -8.34 -1.34
N TYR A 59 0.87 -8.84 -0.23
CA TYR A 59 0.01 -9.19 0.90
C TYR A 59 0.71 -8.89 2.23
N GLN A 60 -0.11 -8.59 3.24
CA GLN A 60 0.37 -8.38 4.61
C GLN A 60 -0.44 -9.23 5.59
N GLU A 61 0.23 -9.70 6.65
CA GLU A 61 -0.38 -10.57 7.67
C GLU A 61 -0.16 -10.06 9.09
N GLY A 62 -1.06 -9.19 9.55
CA GLY A 62 -1.17 -8.72 10.94
C GLY A 62 -0.05 -7.79 11.43
N SER A 63 1.06 -7.68 10.71
CA SER A 63 2.21 -6.81 11.05
C SER A 63 2.91 -6.32 9.78
N LEU A 64 3.54 -5.15 9.88
CA LEU A 64 4.41 -4.57 8.85
C LEU A 64 5.64 -5.44 8.56
N ASP A 65 6.09 -6.23 9.54
CA ASP A 65 7.19 -7.19 9.35
C ASP A 65 6.78 -8.44 8.55
N ARG A 66 5.48 -8.62 8.30
CA ARG A 66 4.93 -9.74 7.53
C ARG A 66 4.30 -9.22 6.24
N HIS A 67 5.05 -8.38 5.53
CA HIS A 67 4.71 -7.86 4.20
C HIS A 67 5.51 -8.61 3.14
N TYR A 68 4.83 -9.04 2.10
CA TYR A 68 5.40 -9.80 1.00
C TYR A 68 4.90 -9.25 -0.33
N ARG A 69 5.74 -9.41 -1.35
CA ARG A 69 5.46 -9.05 -2.75
C ARG A 69 5.67 -10.26 -3.64
N SER A 70 4.91 -10.36 -4.73
CA SER A 70 5.13 -11.39 -5.74
C SER A 70 6.46 -11.16 -6.44
N ARG A 71 7.27 -12.22 -6.56
CA ARG A 71 8.53 -12.17 -7.31
C ARG A 71 8.30 -12.03 -8.81
N ALA A 72 7.24 -12.67 -9.31
CA ALA A 72 6.81 -12.52 -10.69
C ALA A 72 6.24 -11.10 -10.89
N ALA A 73 6.71 -10.45 -11.94
CA ALA A 73 6.13 -9.20 -12.44
C ALA A 73 5.10 -9.50 -13.54
N ALA A 74 4.18 -8.56 -13.77
CA ALA A 74 3.21 -8.61 -14.85
C ALA A 74 2.31 -9.87 -14.84
N ILE A 75 1.82 -10.25 -13.66
CA ILE A 75 0.90 -11.38 -13.46
C ILE A 75 -0.40 -11.13 -14.23
N PRO A 76 -0.95 -12.12 -14.97
CA PRO A 76 -2.17 -11.94 -15.75
C PRO A 76 -3.41 -11.83 -14.86
N LEU A 77 -4.43 -11.12 -15.36
CA LEU A 77 -5.69 -10.88 -14.65
C LEU A 77 -6.35 -12.16 -14.10
N GLU A 78 -6.32 -13.25 -14.87
CA GLU A 78 -6.92 -14.52 -14.47
C GLU A 78 -6.32 -15.07 -13.18
N GLN A 79 -4.98 -15.08 -13.10
CA GLN A 79 -4.25 -15.56 -11.93
C GLN A 79 -4.43 -14.64 -10.72
N VAL A 80 -4.43 -13.31 -10.92
CA VAL A 80 -4.73 -12.34 -9.86
C VAL A 80 -6.15 -12.55 -9.32
N THR A 81 -7.12 -12.74 -10.21
CA THR A 81 -8.52 -12.97 -9.84
C THR A 81 -8.67 -14.25 -9.04
N GLU A 82 -7.99 -15.33 -9.44
CA GLU A 82 -7.98 -16.59 -8.71
C GLU A 82 -7.42 -16.42 -7.28
N VAL A 83 -6.28 -15.73 -7.14
CA VAL A 83 -5.67 -15.42 -5.83
C VAL A 83 -6.64 -14.65 -4.94
N PHE A 84 -7.26 -13.59 -5.45
CA PHE A 84 -8.22 -12.78 -4.69
C PHE A 84 -9.46 -13.58 -4.27
N GLN A 85 -10.00 -14.42 -5.17
CA GLN A 85 -11.17 -15.23 -4.86
C GLN A 85 -10.87 -16.34 -3.86
N GLN A 86 -9.67 -16.94 -3.90
CA GLN A 86 -9.22 -17.91 -2.91
C GLN A 86 -9.02 -17.26 -1.55
N TYR A 87 -8.34 -16.10 -1.52
CA TYR A 87 -8.20 -15.29 -0.31
C TYR A 87 -9.58 -14.93 0.29
N ALA A 88 -10.54 -14.54 -0.55
CA ALA A 88 -11.91 -14.22 -0.12
C ALA A 88 -12.62 -15.38 0.58
N ARG A 89 -12.31 -16.62 0.20
CA ARG A 89 -12.86 -17.84 0.82
C ARG A 89 -12.12 -18.29 2.07
N GLY A 90 -11.03 -17.62 2.45
CA GLY A 90 -10.14 -18.07 3.51
C GLY A 90 -9.33 -19.31 3.15
N ASP A 91 -9.21 -19.62 1.85
CA ASP A 91 -8.32 -20.66 1.36
C ASP A 91 -6.87 -20.18 1.53
N GLU A 92 -5.94 -21.06 1.91
CA GLU A 92 -4.52 -20.71 2.07
C GLU A 92 -3.69 -21.08 0.84
N SER A 93 -4.26 -21.82 -0.11
CA SER A 93 -3.55 -22.33 -1.30
C SER A 93 -3.07 -21.23 -2.26
N TRP A 94 -3.68 -20.05 -2.24
CA TRP A 94 -3.24 -18.90 -3.05
C TRP A 94 -1.80 -18.49 -2.75
N ARG A 95 -1.30 -18.72 -1.52
CA ARG A 95 0.09 -18.45 -1.16
C ARG A 95 1.08 -19.31 -1.94
N HIS A 96 0.66 -20.49 -2.40
CA HIS A 96 1.51 -21.43 -3.13
C HIS A 96 1.44 -21.28 -4.64
N GLN A 97 0.52 -20.46 -5.16
CA GLN A 97 0.39 -20.22 -6.60
C GLN A 97 1.47 -19.30 -7.18
N LEU A 98 2.13 -18.53 -6.32
CA LEU A 98 3.11 -17.53 -6.68
C LEU A 98 4.32 -17.66 -5.77
N GLU A 99 5.48 -17.28 -6.31
CA GLU A 99 6.67 -17.07 -5.48
C GLU A 99 6.59 -15.69 -4.85
N TRP A 100 6.85 -15.62 -3.54
CA TRP A 100 6.80 -14.39 -2.76
C TRP A 100 8.18 -14.03 -2.22
N GLU A 101 8.46 -12.74 -2.18
CA GLU A 101 9.61 -12.14 -1.51
C GLU A 101 9.17 -11.29 -0.33
N HIS A 102 9.93 -11.35 0.76
CA HIS A 102 9.68 -10.54 1.94
C HIS A 102 10.11 -9.09 1.68
N VAL A 103 9.24 -8.14 2.02
CA VAL A 103 9.51 -6.71 1.89
C VAL A 103 9.76 -6.15 3.30
N PRO A 104 11.01 -5.79 3.64
CA PRO A 104 11.34 -5.29 4.97
C PRO A 104 10.76 -3.89 5.18
N TYR A 105 10.12 -3.68 6.33
CA TYR A 105 9.68 -2.34 6.75
C TYR A 105 10.89 -1.48 7.13
N LEU A 106 11.12 -0.42 6.37
CA LEU A 106 12.15 0.58 6.67
C LEU A 106 11.47 1.85 7.20
N PRO A 107 11.58 2.16 8.51
CA PRO A 107 11.02 3.39 9.04
C PRO A 107 11.68 4.60 8.37
N LYS A 108 10.87 5.53 7.86
CA LYS A 108 11.37 6.74 7.21
C LYS A 108 12.08 7.62 8.26
N THR A 109 13.41 7.62 8.24
CA THR A 109 14.21 8.51 9.09
C THR A 109 14.10 9.93 8.53
N VAL A 110 13.25 10.77 9.13
CA VAL A 110 13.22 12.20 8.81
C VAL A 110 14.33 12.92 9.58
N PRO A 111 15.19 13.71 8.92
CA PRO A 111 16.18 14.49 9.63
C PRO A 111 15.51 15.54 10.53
N TRP A 112 16.02 15.71 11.75
CA TRP A 112 15.42 16.58 12.77
C TRP A 112 15.26 18.04 12.32
N PHE A 113 16.15 18.54 11.45
CA PHE A 113 16.10 19.90 10.89
C PHE A 113 14.98 20.11 9.86
N SER A 114 14.34 19.05 9.37
CA SER A 114 13.17 19.14 8.48
C SER A 114 11.85 19.35 9.24
N THR A 115 11.91 19.50 10.55
CA THR A 115 10.77 19.83 11.41
C THR A 115 10.77 21.31 11.76
N TRP A 116 9.69 21.78 12.39
CA TRP A 116 9.52 23.13 12.94
C TRP A 116 10.69 23.62 13.82
N ILE A 117 11.51 22.71 14.35
CA ILE A 117 12.74 22.99 15.11
C ILE A 117 13.76 23.76 14.26
N GLY A 118 13.89 23.43 12.97
CA GLY A 118 14.78 24.17 12.06
C GLY A 118 14.39 25.65 11.96
N TYR A 119 13.09 25.93 11.86
CA TYR A 119 12.57 27.31 11.87
C TYR A 119 12.82 28.03 13.20
N ILE A 120 12.73 27.32 14.33
CA ILE A 120 13.02 27.90 15.65
C ILE A 120 14.49 28.31 15.75
N ILE A 121 15.43 27.49 15.30
CA ILE A 121 16.86 27.82 15.35
C ILE A 121 17.16 29.06 14.51
N VAL A 122 16.63 29.13 13.28
CA VAL A 122 16.77 30.30 12.42
C VAL A 122 16.16 31.54 13.08
N LEU A 123 14.97 31.41 13.66
CA LEU A 123 14.30 32.52 14.36
C LEU A 123 15.13 33.04 15.55
N LEU A 124 15.69 32.14 16.37
CA LEU A 124 16.56 32.52 17.50
C LEU A 124 17.84 33.22 17.03
N ILE A 125 18.46 32.76 15.95
CA ILE A 125 19.62 33.42 15.34
C ILE A 125 19.26 34.85 14.90
N VAL A 126 18.11 35.01 14.22
CA VAL A 126 17.64 36.34 13.79
C VAL A 126 17.36 37.25 14.99
N ILE A 127 16.69 36.77 16.03
CA ILE A 127 16.43 37.54 17.25
C ILE A 127 17.74 37.98 17.92
N ALA A 128 18.73 37.09 18.01
CA ALA A 128 20.04 37.41 18.58
C ALA A 128 20.77 38.49 17.77
N LEU A 129 20.75 38.40 16.44
CA LEU A 129 21.36 39.40 15.54
C LEU A 129 20.68 40.77 15.71
N VAL A 130 19.36 40.82 15.82
CA VAL A 130 18.61 42.07 16.06
C VAL A 130 18.97 42.67 17.43
N TRP A 131 19.11 41.85 18.46
CA TRP A 131 19.54 42.29 19.79
C TRP A 131 20.95 42.89 19.77
N ILE A 132 21.89 42.23 19.10
CA ILE A 132 23.27 42.70 18.95
C ILE A 132 23.32 44.02 18.18
N TRP A 133 22.51 44.19 17.13
CA TRP A 133 22.46 45.43 16.36
C TRP A 133 21.84 46.59 17.12
N ARG A 134 20.83 46.34 17.96
CA ARG A 134 20.17 47.39 18.78
C ARG A 134 20.94 47.81 20.02
N GLY A 135 21.79 46.93 20.57
CA GLY A 135 22.60 47.20 21.76
C GLY A 135 23.92 47.92 21.49
N ARG A 136 24.19 48.29 20.24
CA ARG A 136 25.39 48.96 19.76
C ARG A 136 25.04 50.31 19.17
#